data_AF-A0A2I1HCI4-F1
#
_entry.id   AF-A0A2I1HCI4-F1
#
_cell.length_a   1.000
_cell.length_b   1.000
_cell.length_c   1.000
_cell.angle_alpha   90.00
_cell.angle_beta   90.00
_cell.angle_gamma   90.00
#
_symmetry.space_group_name_H-M   'P 1'
#
loop_
_entity.id
_entity.type
_entity.pdbx_description
1 polymer ?
#
loop_
_entity_poly.entity_id
_entity_poly.type
_entity_poly.pdbx_seq_one_letter_code
_entity_poly.pdbx_strand_id
1 'polypeptide(L)'
;MGDEKERWEMKRSDGKMKRTNESLSGVLPTYSVLNKRGVNGIINDLCPRCKTVSEDWDHVWICETNEIEIEDLIKRSICEYEQKLLEENRNEEVNILKEIMFDFIRILEQPSLILIGKKREWELLRGVYNENFNKISKKKDIRKVIENLWIYCYENIRSRIWRKRCEVVADIEKEQGLEKKELKKRKILDIEDEGEEGNNKKSKFRKTNENDKNQKKLNNKRIKLVTKDRMIEGISIKNNWHTIIKLA
;
A
#
# COMPACT_ATOMS: atom_id res chain seq x y z
N MET A 1 -27.60 -15.99 27.98
CA MET A 1 -26.38 -15.25 27.60
C MET A 1 -26.20 -15.48 26.11
N GLY A 2 -26.82 -14.62 25.31
CA GLY A 2 -26.90 -14.78 23.86
C GLY A 2 -26.19 -13.61 23.17
N ASP A 3 -25.37 -13.98 22.20
CA ASP A 3 -25.00 -13.29 20.96
C ASP A 3 -25.23 -11.77 20.86
N GLU A 4 -24.14 -11.02 20.68
CA GLU A 4 -24.19 -9.74 19.97
C GLU A 4 -23.14 -9.72 18.85
N LYS A 5 -23.56 -10.37 17.76
CA LYS A 5 -22.93 -10.39 16.45
C LYS A 5 -23.25 -9.07 15.74
N GLU A 6 -22.57 -7.98 16.10
CA GLU A 6 -22.66 -6.72 15.34
C GLU A 6 -21.91 -6.82 14.00
N ARG A 7 -22.65 -7.42 13.08
CA ARG A 7 -22.77 -7.10 11.66
C ARG A 7 -22.38 -5.64 11.35
N TRP A 8 -21.21 -5.48 10.72
CA TRP A 8 -20.81 -4.24 10.05
C TRP A 8 -21.73 -3.97 8.86
N GLU A 9 -22.89 -3.39 9.13
CA GLU A 9 -23.77 -2.85 8.11
C GLU A 9 -23.14 -1.60 7.49
N MET A 10 -22.78 -1.78 6.23
CA MET A 10 -22.25 -0.77 5.33
C MET A 10 -23.29 0.35 5.15
N LYS A 11 -23.25 1.37 6.03
CA LYS A 11 -24.03 2.60 5.86
C LYS A 11 -23.58 3.31 4.58
N ARG A 12 -24.30 3.08 3.49
CA ARG A 12 -24.44 4.03 2.38
C ARG A 12 -25.60 4.96 2.71
N SER A 13 -25.27 6.20 3.06
CA SER A 13 -26.18 7.33 2.92
C SER A 13 -25.37 8.59 2.65
N ASP A 14 -25.89 9.35 1.68
CA ASP A 14 -25.54 10.71 1.28
C ASP A 14 -24.43 10.86 0.24
N GLY A 15 -24.91 10.95 -1.01
CA GLY A 15 -24.16 11.27 -2.22
C GLY A 15 -23.46 12.63 -2.18
N LYS A 16 -22.32 12.69 -1.49
CA LYS A 16 -21.26 13.66 -1.74
C LYS A 16 -19.99 12.88 -2.05
N MET A 17 -19.41 13.15 -3.21
CA MET A 17 -18.15 12.57 -3.65
C MET A 17 -17.02 13.01 -2.71
N LYS A 18 -16.79 12.21 -1.66
CA LYS A 18 -15.68 12.35 -0.70
C LYS A 18 -14.38 12.12 -1.46
N ARG A 19 -13.63 13.19 -1.73
CA ARG A 19 -12.20 13.10 -2.04
C ARG A 19 -11.44 13.44 -0.77
N THR A 20 -11.31 12.44 0.10
CA THR A 20 -10.39 12.41 1.24
C THR A 20 -8.99 12.08 0.74
N ASN A 21 -7.94 12.48 1.46
CA ASN A 21 -6.55 12.06 1.26
C ASN A 21 -6.34 10.55 1.54
N GLU A 22 -7.37 9.74 1.41
CA GLU A 22 -7.28 8.30 1.23
C GLU A 22 -6.82 8.06 -0.20
N SER A 23 -5.80 7.22 -0.39
CA SER A 23 -5.59 6.58 -1.69
C SER A 23 -6.91 5.94 -2.16
N LEU A 24 -7.06 5.65 -3.47
CA LEU A 24 -8.23 4.94 -3.99
C LEU A 24 -8.54 3.61 -3.25
N SER A 25 -7.61 3.11 -2.44
CA SER A 25 -7.72 1.95 -1.54
C SER A 25 -8.10 2.25 -0.07
N GLY A 26 -8.41 3.49 0.32
CA GLY A 26 -8.74 3.83 1.72
C GLY A 26 -7.52 3.89 2.65
N VAL A 27 -6.31 4.07 2.12
CA VAL A 27 -5.05 3.93 2.87
C VAL A 27 -4.33 5.28 3.03
N LEU A 28 -3.88 5.60 4.26
CA LEU A 28 -3.07 6.80 4.57
C LEU A 28 -1.68 6.73 3.92
N PRO A 29 -1.18 7.79 3.28
CA PRO A 29 0.20 7.81 2.76
C PRO A 29 1.27 7.79 3.87
N THR A 30 2.51 7.45 3.49
CA THR A 30 3.70 7.57 4.35
C THR A 30 4.15 9.03 4.48
N TYR A 31 4.85 9.38 5.56
CA TYR A 31 5.32 10.75 5.79
C TYR A 31 6.32 11.22 4.73
N SER A 32 7.17 10.33 4.20
CA SER A 32 8.00 10.63 3.03
C SER A 32 7.18 11.08 1.81
N VAL A 33 6.02 10.47 1.55
CA VAL A 33 5.12 10.87 0.46
C VAL A 33 4.42 12.18 0.78
N LEU A 34 3.97 12.38 2.02
CA LEU A 34 3.30 13.60 2.45
C LEU A 34 4.23 14.81 2.40
N ASN A 35 5.47 14.67 2.87
CA ASN A 35 6.48 15.73 2.85
C ASN A 35 6.84 16.12 1.40
N LYS A 36 7.08 15.14 0.52
CA LYS A 36 7.32 15.39 -0.92
C LYS A 36 6.17 16.14 -1.62
N ARG A 37 4.94 15.90 -1.18
CA ARG A 37 3.74 16.61 -1.70
C ARG A 37 3.58 18.02 -1.12
N GLY A 38 4.42 18.38 -0.15
CA GLY A 38 4.35 19.63 0.57
C GLY A 38 3.06 19.75 1.34
N VAL A 39 2.64 18.73 2.10
CA VAL A 39 1.42 18.82 2.92
C VAL A 39 1.64 19.76 4.10
N ASN A 40 0.70 20.67 4.36
CA ASN A 40 0.75 21.60 5.49
C ASN A 40 0.82 20.83 6.82
N GLY A 41 1.60 21.32 7.79
CA GLY A 41 1.85 20.64 9.07
C GLY A 41 2.91 19.53 9.03
N ILE A 42 3.23 18.96 7.86
CA ILE A 42 4.23 17.88 7.73
C ILE A 42 5.60 18.46 7.37
N ILE A 43 6.38 18.89 8.35
CA ILE A 43 7.64 19.64 8.13
C ILE A 43 8.83 18.79 7.65
N ASN A 44 8.85 17.50 7.97
CA ASN A 44 9.89 16.57 7.58
C ASN A 44 9.27 15.21 7.21
N ASP A 45 10.12 14.26 6.78
CA ASP A 45 9.72 12.91 6.41
C ASP A 45 9.98 11.88 7.51
N LEU A 46 10.39 12.29 8.71
CA LEU A 46 10.63 11.39 9.83
C LEU A 46 9.36 10.64 10.19
N CYS A 47 9.53 9.40 10.67
CA CYS A 47 8.42 8.61 11.13
C CYS A 47 7.73 9.30 12.31
N PRO A 48 6.41 9.52 12.26
CA PRO A 48 5.70 10.15 13.35
C PRO A 48 5.75 9.32 14.64
N ARG A 49 5.95 8.01 14.53
CA ARG A 49 5.97 7.07 15.68
C ARG A 49 7.33 7.02 16.37
N CYS A 50 8.40 6.63 15.65
CA CYS A 50 9.73 6.55 16.27
C CYS A 50 10.50 7.86 16.25
N LYS A 51 10.20 8.77 15.31
CA LYS A 51 10.87 10.08 15.12
C LYS A 51 12.38 10.00 14.85
N THR A 52 12.93 8.82 14.58
CA THR A 52 14.37 8.59 14.39
C THR A 52 14.78 8.52 12.92
N VAL A 53 13.97 7.88 12.08
CA VAL A 53 14.27 7.64 10.66
C VAL A 53 13.14 8.10 9.76
N SER A 54 13.42 8.33 8.47
CA SER A 54 12.39 8.68 7.47
C SER A 54 11.36 7.54 7.34
N GLU A 55 10.07 7.87 7.37
CA GLU A 55 9.01 6.88 7.13
C GLU A 55 8.75 6.76 5.63
N ASP A 56 9.48 5.84 5.02
CA ASP A 56 9.14 5.26 3.74
C ASP A 56 8.22 4.03 3.90
N TRP A 57 7.90 3.39 2.77
CA TRP A 57 7.00 2.24 2.78
C TRP A 57 7.59 1.05 3.52
N ASP A 58 8.91 0.85 3.48
CA ASP A 58 9.58 -0.26 4.16
C ASP A 58 9.55 -0.02 5.67
N HIS A 59 9.91 1.19 6.11
CA HIS A 59 9.98 1.54 7.53
C HIS A 59 8.66 1.33 8.26
N VAL A 60 7.50 1.57 7.62
CA VAL A 60 6.20 1.31 8.27
C VAL A 60 6.10 -0.12 8.82
N TRP A 61 6.63 -1.10 8.08
CA TRP A 61 6.53 -2.52 8.43
C TRP A 61 7.58 -2.97 9.44
N ILE A 62 8.74 -2.32 9.49
CA ILE A 62 9.87 -2.70 10.35
C ILE A 62 10.19 -1.66 11.44
N CYS A 63 9.29 -0.70 11.66
CA CYS A 63 9.47 0.33 12.66
C CYS A 63 9.62 -0.32 14.05
N GLU A 64 10.60 0.13 14.82
CA GLU A 64 10.87 -0.34 16.19
C GLU A 64 9.69 -0.13 17.16
N THR A 65 8.77 0.79 16.83
CA THR A 65 7.54 1.02 17.62
C THR A 65 6.44 -0.01 17.32
N ASN A 66 6.63 -0.93 16.37
CA ASN A 66 5.69 -2.02 16.14
C ASN A 66 5.74 -3.00 17.33
N GLU A 67 4.57 -3.40 17.83
CA GLU A 67 4.46 -4.34 18.97
C GLU A 67 4.96 -5.76 18.63
N ILE A 68 5.11 -6.07 17.34
CA ILE A 68 5.44 -7.39 16.85
C ILE A 68 6.24 -7.30 15.55
N GLU A 69 7.21 -8.20 15.41
CA GLU A 69 7.95 -8.38 14.17
C GLU A 69 7.13 -9.13 13.11
N ILE A 70 7.46 -8.89 11.84
CA ILE A 70 6.73 -9.46 10.70
C ILE A 70 6.78 -10.99 10.70
N GLU A 71 7.96 -11.56 10.95
CA GLU A 71 8.17 -13.01 10.94
C GLU A 71 7.33 -13.70 12.03
N ASP A 72 7.36 -13.17 13.25
CA ASP A 72 6.54 -13.64 14.37
C ASP A 72 5.04 -13.49 14.08
N LEU A 73 4.64 -12.38 13.45
CA LEU A 73 3.25 -12.15 13.11
C LEU A 73 2.74 -13.12 12.05
N ILE A 74 3.56 -13.48 11.06
CA ILE A 74 3.21 -14.51 10.07
C ILE A 74 3.00 -15.85 10.77
N LYS A 75 3.94 -16.27 11.63
CA LYS A 75 3.85 -17.54 12.38
C LYS A 75 2.60 -17.57 13.26
N ARG A 76 2.34 -16.50 14.02
CA ARG A 76 1.12 -16.35 14.84
C ARG A 76 -0.14 -16.40 13.98
N SER A 77 -0.13 -15.74 12.81
CA SER A 77 -1.28 -15.77 11.89
C SER A 77 -1.60 -17.18 11.39
N ILE A 78 -0.60 -18.01 11.14
CA ILE A 78 -0.82 -19.41 10.73
C ILE A 78 -1.47 -20.20 11.88
N CYS A 79 -0.96 -20.05 13.12
CA CYS A 79 -1.54 -20.71 14.30
C CYS A 79 -2.98 -20.23 14.59
N GLU A 80 -3.23 -18.93 14.52
CA GLU A 80 -4.57 -18.35 14.70
C GLU A 80 -5.54 -18.83 13.61
N TYR A 81 -5.06 -19.00 12.37
CA TYR A 81 -5.86 -19.57 11.29
C TYR A 81 -6.19 -21.05 11.52
N GLU A 82 -5.23 -21.85 12.00
CA GLU A 82 -5.47 -23.24 12.38
C GLU A 82 -6.54 -23.34 13.48
N GLN A 83 -6.40 -22.54 14.55
CA GLN A 83 -7.38 -22.48 15.64
C GLN A 83 -8.77 -22.11 15.13
N LYS A 84 -8.87 -21.11 14.26
CA LYS A 84 -10.13 -20.74 13.64
C LYS A 84 -10.77 -21.90 12.85
N LEU A 85 -9.97 -22.66 12.08
CA LEU A 85 -10.49 -23.81 11.35
C LEU A 85 -10.98 -24.92 12.29
N LEU A 86 -10.29 -25.14 13.41
CA LEU A 86 -10.69 -26.10 14.45
C LEU A 86 -12.02 -25.69 15.11
N GLU A 87 -12.17 -24.42 15.49
CA GLU A 87 -13.42 -23.87 16.05
C GLU A 87 -14.60 -24.00 15.07
N GLU A 88 -14.34 -23.85 13.78
CA GLU A 88 -15.33 -24.02 12.71
C GLU A 88 -15.58 -25.50 12.35
N ASN A 89 -14.96 -26.48 13.04
CA ASN A 89 -15.02 -27.91 12.76
C ASN A 89 -14.58 -28.30 11.33
N ARG A 90 -13.67 -27.53 10.72
CA ARG A 90 -13.18 -27.74 9.33
C ARG A 90 -11.95 -28.66 9.31
N ASN A 91 -12.10 -29.86 9.87
CA ASN A 91 -10.99 -30.79 10.12
C ASN A 91 -10.20 -31.18 8.86
N GLU A 92 -10.86 -31.29 7.70
CA GLU A 92 -10.19 -31.57 6.43
C GLU A 92 -9.21 -30.45 6.05
N GLU A 93 -9.61 -29.19 6.24
CA GLU A 93 -8.76 -28.03 5.94
C GLU A 93 -7.64 -27.86 6.96
N VAL A 94 -7.86 -28.25 8.22
CA VAL A 94 -6.80 -28.32 9.24
C VAL A 94 -5.72 -29.33 8.83
N ASN A 95 -6.11 -30.51 8.34
CA ASN A 95 -5.15 -31.51 7.88
C ASN A 95 -4.37 -30.99 6.66
N ILE A 96 -5.06 -30.40 5.69
CA ILE A 96 -4.41 -29.75 4.53
C ILE A 96 -3.44 -28.66 5.01
N LEU A 97 -3.85 -27.80 5.94
CA LEU A 97 -3.03 -26.72 6.47
C LEU A 97 -1.73 -27.26 7.07
N LYS A 98 -1.80 -28.33 7.87
CA LYS A 98 -0.63 -28.98 8.47
C LYS A 98 0.33 -29.54 7.41
N GLU A 99 -0.20 -30.11 6.33
CA GLU A 99 0.61 -30.60 5.21
C GLU A 99 1.34 -29.47 4.47
N ILE A 100 0.70 -28.32 4.27
CA ILE A 100 1.26 -27.22 3.47
C ILE A 100 2.07 -26.20 4.28
N MET A 101 1.95 -26.17 5.61
CA MET A 101 2.47 -25.08 6.46
C MET A 101 3.97 -24.84 6.26
N PHE A 102 4.75 -25.93 6.24
CA PHE A 102 6.20 -25.84 6.05
C PHE A 102 6.55 -25.25 4.67
N ASP A 103 5.87 -25.70 3.62
CA ASP A 103 6.08 -25.18 2.26
C ASP A 103 5.65 -23.73 2.13
N PHE A 104 4.57 -23.34 2.80
CA PHE A 104 4.09 -21.97 2.82
C PHE A 104 5.14 -21.02 3.41
N ILE A 105 5.66 -21.35 4.60
CA ILE A 105 6.72 -20.57 5.27
C ILE A 105 7.99 -20.55 4.41
N ARG A 106 8.43 -21.72 3.93
CA ARG A 106 9.62 -21.86 3.07
C ARG A 106 9.53 -21.00 1.82
N ILE A 107 8.35 -20.86 1.21
CA ILE A 107 8.16 -19.97 0.07
C ILE A 107 8.30 -18.51 0.49
N LEU A 108 7.73 -18.08 1.62
CA LEU A 108 7.84 -16.70 2.08
C LEU A 108 9.29 -16.30 2.42
N GLU A 109 10.07 -17.24 2.95
CA GLU A 109 11.48 -17.01 3.32
C GLU A 109 12.43 -16.92 2.12
N GLN A 110 12.02 -17.44 0.95
CA GLN A 110 12.85 -17.39 -0.25
C GLN A 110 13.03 -15.95 -0.75
N PRO A 111 14.15 -15.67 -1.46
CA PRO A 111 14.35 -14.38 -2.11
C PRO A 111 13.21 -14.03 -3.07
N SER A 112 12.79 -12.77 -3.03
CA SER A 112 11.85 -12.21 -3.99
C SER A 112 12.55 -11.97 -5.33
N LEU A 113 11.85 -12.30 -6.42
CA LEU A 113 12.32 -12.03 -7.78
C LEU A 113 11.93 -10.63 -8.26
N ILE A 114 10.94 -10.01 -7.60
CA ILE A 114 10.42 -8.68 -7.95
C ILE A 114 10.90 -7.59 -6.99
N LEU A 115 11.29 -7.95 -5.76
CA LEU A 115 11.86 -7.06 -4.75
C LEU A 115 13.30 -7.47 -4.45
N ILE A 116 14.26 -6.90 -5.18
CA ILE A 116 15.69 -7.24 -5.07
C ILE A 116 16.17 -7.03 -3.62
N GLY A 117 16.85 -8.04 -3.08
CA GLY A 117 17.40 -8.00 -1.72
C GLY A 117 16.37 -8.23 -0.60
N LYS A 118 15.11 -8.55 -0.93
CA LYS A 118 14.04 -8.84 0.03
C LYS A 118 13.60 -10.31 -0.08
N LYS A 119 13.02 -10.83 1.00
CA LYS A 119 12.30 -12.12 1.02
C LYS A 119 10.91 -11.96 0.37
N ARG A 120 10.26 -13.06 -0.01
CA ARG A 120 8.91 -13.06 -0.60
C ARG A 120 7.81 -12.67 0.37
N GLU A 121 8.05 -12.74 1.68
CA GLU A 121 7.16 -12.14 2.68
C GLU A 121 6.87 -10.66 2.37
N TRP A 122 7.80 -9.93 1.77
CA TRP A 122 7.58 -8.54 1.36
C TRP A 122 6.58 -8.39 0.22
N GLU A 123 6.38 -9.42 -0.60
CA GLU A 123 5.33 -9.48 -1.61
C GLU A 123 3.95 -9.65 -0.94
N LEU A 124 3.87 -10.48 0.12
CA LEU A 124 2.69 -10.60 0.98
C LEU A 124 2.34 -9.24 1.62
N LEU A 125 3.32 -8.48 2.13
CA LEU A 125 3.09 -7.14 2.69
C LEU A 125 2.53 -6.14 1.66
N ARG A 126 2.85 -6.33 0.37
CA ARG A 126 2.29 -5.53 -0.73
C ARG A 126 0.90 -5.98 -1.18
N GLY A 127 0.40 -7.10 -0.64
CA GLY A 127 -0.84 -7.71 -1.09
C GLY A 127 -0.72 -8.32 -2.50
N VAL A 128 0.48 -8.71 -2.92
CA VAL A 128 0.74 -9.37 -4.19
C VAL A 128 0.76 -10.88 -3.96
N TYR A 129 -0.19 -11.60 -4.53
CA TYR A 129 -0.22 -13.05 -4.44
C TYR A 129 0.96 -13.67 -5.19
N ASN A 130 1.73 -14.53 -4.53
CA ASN A 130 2.90 -15.17 -5.12
C ASN A 130 2.51 -16.48 -5.83
N GLU A 131 2.70 -16.55 -7.15
CA GLU A 131 2.32 -17.73 -7.94
C GLU A 131 3.11 -19.00 -7.58
N ASN A 132 4.23 -18.92 -6.84
CA ASN A 132 4.94 -20.11 -6.37
C ASN A 132 4.08 -20.95 -5.42
N PHE A 133 3.10 -20.35 -4.74
CA PHE A 133 2.13 -21.11 -3.95
C PHE A 133 1.33 -22.11 -4.79
N ASN A 134 1.10 -21.82 -6.08
CA ASN A 134 0.45 -22.75 -6.99
C ASN A 134 1.31 -23.98 -7.33
N LYS A 135 2.61 -23.97 -6.98
CA LYS A 135 3.52 -25.10 -7.18
C LYS A 135 3.43 -26.12 -6.05
N ILE A 136 2.88 -25.74 -4.88
CA ILE A 136 2.69 -26.65 -3.74
C ILE A 136 1.77 -27.81 -4.14
N SER A 137 0.64 -27.51 -4.80
CA SER A 137 -0.30 -28.54 -5.25
C SER A 137 -1.16 -28.06 -6.42
N LYS A 138 -1.53 -29.02 -7.27
CA LYS A 138 -2.52 -28.83 -8.35
C LYS A 138 -3.96 -29.10 -7.88
N LYS A 139 -4.15 -29.73 -6.71
CA LYS A 139 -5.48 -30.06 -6.21
C LYS A 139 -6.23 -28.80 -5.78
N LYS A 140 -7.52 -28.71 -6.14
CA LYS A 140 -8.33 -27.49 -6.01
C LYS A 140 -8.61 -27.12 -4.55
N ASP A 141 -8.90 -28.11 -3.72
CA ASP A 141 -9.05 -28.03 -2.27
C ASP A 141 -7.80 -27.44 -1.60
N ILE A 142 -6.63 -27.98 -1.92
CA ILE A 142 -5.35 -27.50 -1.35
C ILE A 142 -5.07 -26.04 -1.76
N ARG A 143 -5.26 -25.71 -3.05
CA ARG A 143 -5.10 -24.32 -3.53
C ARG A 143 -6.01 -23.34 -2.81
N LYS A 144 -7.26 -23.74 -2.55
CA LYS A 144 -8.22 -22.91 -1.80
C LYS A 144 -7.75 -22.65 -0.36
N VAL A 145 -7.23 -23.66 0.33
CA VAL A 145 -6.67 -23.49 1.69
C VAL A 145 -5.47 -22.55 1.66
N ILE A 146 -4.56 -22.69 0.68
CA ILE A 146 -3.41 -21.79 0.52
C ILE A 146 -3.86 -20.34 0.26
N GLU A 147 -4.81 -20.12 -0.64
CA GLU A 147 -5.37 -18.79 -0.93
C GLU A 147 -6.00 -18.17 0.32
N ASN A 148 -6.81 -18.94 1.05
CA ASN A 148 -7.45 -18.45 2.28
C ASN A 148 -6.42 -18.13 3.38
N LEU A 149 -5.40 -18.98 3.55
CA LEU A 149 -4.30 -18.73 4.49
C LEU A 149 -3.55 -17.45 4.12
N TRP A 150 -3.22 -17.27 2.84
CA TRP A 150 -2.54 -16.07 2.34
C TRP A 150 -3.35 -14.80 2.64
N ILE A 151 -4.66 -14.83 2.36
CA ILE A 151 -5.57 -13.71 2.65
C ILE A 151 -5.59 -13.43 4.17
N TYR A 152 -5.69 -14.49 4.98
CA TYR A 152 -5.73 -14.36 6.43
C TYR A 152 -4.44 -13.72 6.99
N CYS A 153 -3.27 -14.22 6.59
CA CYS A 153 -1.99 -13.64 6.98
C CYS A 153 -1.88 -12.17 6.57
N TYR A 154 -2.23 -11.84 5.32
CA TYR A 154 -2.18 -10.46 4.83
C TYR A 154 -3.06 -9.52 5.65
N GLU A 155 -4.33 -9.90 5.88
CA GLU A 155 -5.26 -9.08 6.65
C GLU A 155 -4.81 -8.91 8.10
N ASN A 156 -4.30 -9.99 8.72
CA ASN A 156 -3.82 -9.93 10.10
C ASN A 156 -2.62 -8.97 10.23
N ILE A 157 -1.63 -9.10 9.33
CA ILE A 157 -0.48 -8.19 9.26
C ILE A 157 -0.93 -6.73 9.09
N ARG A 158 -1.88 -6.51 8.18
CA ARG A 158 -2.45 -5.18 7.94
C ARG A 158 -3.19 -4.64 9.16
N SER A 159 -3.87 -5.46 9.97
CA SER A 159 -4.44 -5.00 11.26
C SER A 159 -3.40 -4.55 12.24
N ARG A 160 -2.43 -5.42 12.51
CA ARG A 160 -1.56 -5.26 13.67
C ARG A 160 -0.50 -4.19 13.45
N ILE A 161 -0.09 -3.98 12.21
CA ILE A 161 0.95 -3.00 11.88
C ILE A 161 0.32 -1.78 11.21
N TRP A 162 -0.30 -1.98 10.05
CA TRP A 162 -0.72 -0.85 9.22
C TRP A 162 -1.88 -0.04 9.84
N ARG A 163 -2.95 -0.71 10.28
CA ARG A 163 -4.09 -0.03 10.93
C ARG A 163 -3.66 0.64 12.23
N LYS A 164 -2.86 -0.05 13.07
CA LYS A 164 -2.29 0.52 14.29
C LYS A 164 -1.45 1.76 14.02
N ARG A 165 -0.58 1.74 13.01
CA ARG A 165 0.15 2.94 12.56
C ARG A 165 -0.82 4.07 12.17
N CYS A 166 -1.89 3.76 11.45
CA CYS A 166 -2.87 4.77 11.03
C CYS A 166 -3.60 5.41 12.22
N GLU A 167 -3.96 4.62 13.22
CA GLU A 167 -4.58 5.09 14.47
C GLU A 167 -3.64 6.08 15.20
N VAL A 168 -2.40 5.65 15.46
CA VAL A 168 -1.40 6.49 16.15
C VAL A 168 -1.12 7.79 15.39
N VAL A 169 -1.00 7.73 14.06
CA VAL A 169 -0.79 8.93 13.24
C VAL A 169 -1.98 9.89 13.31
N ALA A 170 -3.20 9.37 13.29
CA ALA A 170 -4.39 10.21 13.41
C ALA A 170 -4.45 10.93 14.76
N ASP A 171 -4.03 10.26 15.84
CA ASP A 171 -3.96 10.88 17.17
C ASP A 171 -2.89 11.98 17.24
N ILE A 172 -1.70 11.73 16.69
CA ILE A 172 -0.62 12.74 16.59
C ILE A 172 -1.07 13.96 15.78
N GLU A 173 -1.71 13.74 14.62
CA GLU A 173 -2.21 14.84 13.78
C GLU A 173 -3.27 15.65 14.52
N LYS A 174 -4.16 14.99 15.28
CA LYS A 174 -5.18 15.64 16.10
C LYS A 174 -4.57 16.47 17.23
N GLU A 175 -3.55 15.97 17.92
CA GLU A 175 -2.81 16.69 18.97
C GLU A 175 -2.11 17.95 18.43
N GLN A 176 -1.64 17.90 17.19
CA GLN A 176 -1.03 19.04 16.50
C GLN A 176 -2.05 20.07 15.97
N GLY A 177 -3.34 19.85 16.24
CA GLY A 177 -4.42 20.68 15.72
C GLY A 177 -4.62 20.56 14.21
N LEU A 178 -4.00 19.57 13.55
CA LEU A 178 -4.13 19.35 12.12
C LEU A 178 -5.45 18.63 11.84
N GLU A 179 -6.52 19.39 11.63
CA GLU A 179 -7.74 18.82 11.09
C GLU A 179 -7.56 18.43 9.61
N LYS A 180 -8.19 17.33 9.16
CA LYS A 180 -8.15 16.85 7.75
C LYS A 180 -8.39 17.95 6.69
N LYS A 181 -9.06 19.04 7.04
CA LYS A 181 -9.37 20.19 6.17
C LYS A 181 -8.20 21.14 5.96
N GLU A 182 -7.19 21.10 6.83
CA GLU A 182 -6.03 22.00 6.85
C GLU A 182 -4.78 21.39 6.19
N LEU A 183 -4.77 20.07 5.97
CA LEU A 183 -3.78 19.30 5.22
C LEU A 183 -3.88 19.56 3.69
N LYS A 184 -3.85 20.84 3.30
CA LYS A 184 -3.71 21.27 1.89
C LYS A 184 -2.22 21.30 1.52
N LYS A 185 -1.93 21.40 0.22
CA LYS A 185 -0.57 21.74 -0.22
C LYS A 185 -0.15 23.05 0.47
N ARG A 186 1.01 23.06 1.11
CA ARG A 186 1.74 24.25 1.54
C ARG A 186 1.69 25.25 0.40
N LYS A 187 1.25 26.48 0.69
CA LYS A 187 1.55 27.59 -0.20
C LYS A 187 3.07 27.71 -0.18
N ILE A 188 3.69 27.70 -1.36
CA ILE A 188 5.04 28.23 -1.50
C ILE A 188 4.89 29.70 -1.08
N LEU A 189 5.37 30.05 0.11
CA LEU A 189 5.68 31.44 0.38
C LEU A 189 6.87 31.71 -0.52
N ASP A 190 6.66 32.52 -1.55
CA ASP A 190 7.76 33.15 -2.24
C ASP A 190 8.57 33.85 -1.15
N ILE A 191 9.78 33.36 -0.90
CA ILE A 191 10.74 34.10 -0.09
C ILE A 191 10.97 35.37 -0.91
N GLU A 192 10.34 36.46 -0.50
CA GLU A 192 10.64 37.79 -1.01
C GLU A 192 12.09 38.05 -0.61
N ASP A 193 12.98 37.84 -1.59
CA ASP A 193 14.35 38.29 -1.54
C ASP A 193 14.28 39.83 -1.43
N GLU A 194 14.69 40.36 -0.28
CA GLU A 194 14.78 41.80 -0.05
C GLU A 194 15.82 42.38 -1.02
N GLY A 195 15.36 42.95 -2.13
CA GLY A 195 16.25 43.53 -3.13
C GLY A 195 15.55 44.25 -4.29
N GLU A 196 15.35 45.55 -4.10
CA GLU A 196 15.34 46.63 -5.11
C GLU A 196 14.14 46.81 -6.07
N GLU A 197 13.45 47.93 -5.80
CA GLU A 197 12.66 48.85 -6.63
C GLU A 197 12.48 48.57 -8.14
N GLY A 198 11.21 48.38 -8.52
CA GLY A 198 10.54 49.20 -9.54
C GLY A 198 10.83 48.92 -11.02
N ASN A 199 9.99 48.11 -11.69
CA ASN A 199 9.16 48.62 -12.80
C ASN A 199 8.09 47.64 -13.31
N ASN A 200 6.93 48.20 -13.60
CA ASN A 200 5.74 47.58 -14.17
C ASN A 200 6.03 46.84 -15.50
N LYS A 201 5.80 45.51 -15.57
CA LYS A 201 5.42 44.80 -16.82
C LYS A 201 4.50 43.61 -16.51
N LYS A 202 3.18 43.84 -16.59
CA LYS A 202 2.17 42.78 -16.71
C LYS A 202 2.42 41.98 -18.00
N SER A 203 2.75 40.69 -17.89
CA SER A 203 2.80 39.75 -19.00
C SER A 203 1.66 38.74 -18.90
N LYS A 204 0.70 38.85 -19.83
CA LYS A 204 -0.49 38.00 -19.98
C LYS A 204 -0.12 36.55 -20.30
N PHE A 205 -0.64 35.58 -19.56
CA PHE A 205 -0.63 34.17 -19.99
C PHE A 205 -1.65 33.98 -21.13
N ARG A 206 -1.16 33.69 -22.35
CA ARG A 206 -1.98 33.42 -23.55
C ARG A 206 -2.70 32.07 -23.42
N LYS A 207 -3.98 32.04 -23.81
CA LYS A 207 -4.73 30.81 -24.14
C LYS A 207 -4.26 30.26 -25.50
N THR A 208 -4.08 28.96 -25.59
CA THR A 208 -4.01 28.18 -26.86
C THR A 208 -4.78 26.87 -26.61
N ASN A 209 -5.98 26.68 -27.18
CA ASN A 209 -6.43 26.31 -28.55
C ASN A 209 -6.66 24.80 -28.75
N GLU A 210 -7.78 24.46 -29.40
CA GLU A 210 -8.61 23.26 -29.21
C GLU A 210 -8.10 21.92 -29.79
N ASN A 211 -6.87 21.84 -30.30
CA ASN A 211 -6.35 20.59 -30.92
C ASN A 211 -5.86 19.51 -29.91
N ASP A 212 -5.74 19.84 -28.62
CA ASP A 212 -5.29 18.90 -27.56
C ASP A 212 -6.35 17.87 -27.13
N LYS A 213 -7.62 18.07 -27.48
CA LYS A 213 -8.71 17.19 -27.01
C LYS A 213 -8.66 15.80 -27.66
N ASN A 214 -8.19 15.69 -28.90
CA ASN A 214 -8.12 14.39 -29.59
C ASN A 214 -6.89 13.54 -29.20
N GLN A 215 -5.74 14.15 -28.88
CA GLN A 215 -4.60 13.41 -28.31
C GLN A 215 -4.90 12.90 -26.88
N LYS A 216 -5.63 13.67 -26.05
CA LYS A 216 -6.10 13.20 -24.74
C LYS A 216 -7.07 12.02 -24.83
N LYS A 217 -7.89 11.92 -25.89
CA LYS A 217 -8.84 10.82 -26.07
C LYS A 217 -8.17 9.50 -26.49
N LEU A 218 -7.15 9.57 -27.36
CA LEU A 218 -6.33 8.40 -27.71
C LEU A 218 -5.44 7.95 -26.53
N ASN A 219 -4.86 8.90 -25.79
CA ASN A 219 -4.08 8.61 -24.59
C ASN A 219 -4.95 7.99 -23.48
N ASN A 220 -6.18 8.46 -23.27
CA ASN A 220 -7.10 7.82 -22.32
C ASN A 220 -7.53 6.40 -22.70
N LYS A 221 -7.60 6.06 -24.00
CA LYS A 221 -7.84 4.68 -24.45
C LYS A 221 -6.61 3.78 -24.24
N ARG A 222 -5.40 4.31 -24.45
CA ARG A 222 -4.14 3.59 -24.11
C ARG A 222 -3.97 3.42 -22.59
N ILE A 223 -4.30 4.43 -21.78
CA ILE A 223 -4.24 4.37 -20.30
C ILE A 223 -5.17 3.29 -19.72
N LYS A 224 -6.37 3.07 -20.31
CA LYS A 224 -7.28 2.01 -19.85
C LYS A 224 -6.79 0.58 -20.12
N LEU A 225 -5.88 0.39 -21.08
CA LEU A 225 -5.26 -0.90 -21.36
C LEU A 225 -4.04 -1.17 -20.45
N VAL A 226 -3.33 -0.12 -20.02
CA VAL A 226 -2.11 -0.22 -19.20
C VAL A 226 -2.40 -0.32 -17.70
N THR A 227 -3.57 0.09 -17.21
CA THR A 227 -3.93 -0.10 -15.78
C THR A 227 -4.22 -1.54 -15.36
N LYS A 228 -4.20 -2.51 -16.29
CA LYS A 228 -4.32 -3.93 -15.95
C LYS A 228 -2.97 -4.59 -15.64
N ASP A 229 -1.86 -3.97 -16.04
CA ASP A 229 -0.50 -4.50 -15.83
C ASP A 229 0.47 -3.38 -15.40
N ARG A 230 1.19 -3.61 -14.28
CA ARG A 230 2.33 -2.85 -13.74
C ARG A 230 2.02 -1.73 -12.73
N MET A 231 2.06 -2.08 -11.45
CA MET A 231 2.70 -1.24 -10.43
C MET A 231 4.19 -1.61 -10.38
N ILE A 232 4.99 -1.05 -11.28
CA ILE A 232 6.43 -0.93 -11.11
C ILE A 232 6.80 0.47 -11.56
N GLU A 233 7.15 1.34 -10.62
CA GLU A 233 8.04 2.46 -10.91
C GLU A 233 9.09 2.58 -9.81
N GLY A 234 10.11 1.73 -9.94
CA GLY A 234 11.47 2.23 -9.97
C GLY A 234 12.06 1.78 -11.30
N ILE A 235 12.28 2.70 -12.24
CA ILE A 235 13.24 2.57 -13.35
C ILE A 235 13.50 3.97 -13.91
N SER A 236 14.76 4.39 -13.84
CA SER A 236 15.34 5.43 -14.70
C SER A 236 15.55 4.84 -16.09
N ILE A 237 15.02 5.51 -17.11
CA ILE A 237 15.10 5.12 -18.53
C ILE A 237 16.55 5.22 -19.00
N LYS A 238 17.09 4.14 -19.61
CA LYS A 238 17.88 4.21 -20.85
C LYS A 238 18.16 2.83 -21.47
N ASN A 239 17.74 2.74 -22.75
CA ASN A 239 18.29 1.93 -23.86
C ASN A 239 17.41 0.79 -24.40
N ASN A 240 16.60 1.18 -25.39
CA ASN A 240 16.43 0.60 -26.72
C ASN A 240 16.59 -0.93 -26.89
N TRP A 241 15.47 -1.63 -27.10
CA TRP A 241 15.45 -3.02 -27.62
C TRP A 241 14.42 -3.16 -28.75
N HIS A 242 14.65 -2.45 -29.85
CA HIS A 242 14.40 -3.07 -31.14
C HIS A 242 15.56 -4.06 -31.36
N THR A 243 15.29 -5.37 -31.27
CA THR A 243 15.55 -6.38 -32.32
C THR A 243 15.29 -7.77 -31.72
N ILE A 244 14.36 -8.46 -32.37
CA ILE A 244 14.01 -9.87 -32.24
C ILE A 244 15.24 -10.73 -32.55
N ILE A 245 15.54 -11.74 -31.74
CA ILE A 245 15.93 -13.08 -32.25
C ILE A 245 15.32 -14.15 -31.33
N LYS A 246 14.48 -15.01 -31.92
CA LYS A 246 14.08 -16.32 -31.38
C LYS A 246 15.29 -17.25 -31.42
N LEU A 247 15.51 -18.04 -30.38
CA LEU A 247 16.28 -19.27 -30.52
C LEU A 247 15.39 -20.46 -30.18
N ALA A 248 15.51 -21.46 -31.05
CA ALA A 248 14.84 -22.75 -31.05
C ALA A 248 15.38 -23.68 -29.96
#